data_AF-A0A3N4IYF8-F1
#
_entry.id   AF-A0A3N4IYF8-F1
#
_cell.length_a   1.000
_cell.length_b   1.000
_cell.length_c   1.000
_cell.angle_alpha   90.00
_cell.angle_beta   90.00
_cell.angle_gamma   90.00
#
_symmetry.space_group_name_H-M   'P 1'
#
loop_
_entity.id
_entity.type
_entity.pdbx_description
1 polymer ?
#
loop_
_entity_poly.entity_id
_entity_poly.type
_entity_poly.pdbx_seq_one_letter_code
_entity_poly.pdbx_strand_id
1 'polypeptide(L)'
;MFPTFRLFAQVGTQRLAPFSTTGITGVLTHPNPRPALIAVYNHTLSLLSRLPQHSVYRQSTENLTKQRLAIVESVKPEGWEEYQAALKSEREANGIQGPKDTEFELKVVGKQFLLMANAVTTDSPVIQAFLDKEVGRWGLSPEVDTSDAYARDVDTPVEQKGPSPEVLFLPEEPPLFAEQVIELEEKIGAGLLEEVLEQGWNELNLVKEMKEAKVWETLEVQPEEGQWVGFERTP
;
A
#
# COMPACT_ATOMS: atom_id res chain seq x y z
N MET A 1 16.82 -15.52 4.72
CA MET A 1 16.44 -14.22 5.26
C MET A 1 16.12 -14.44 6.73
N PHE A 2 16.71 -13.68 7.66
CA PHE A 2 16.36 -13.83 9.07
C PHE A 2 14.95 -13.26 9.30
N PRO A 3 14.10 -13.91 10.12
CA PRO A 3 12.78 -13.36 10.43
C PRO A 3 12.93 -12.02 11.16
N THR A 4 12.22 -10.99 10.69
CA THR A 4 12.12 -9.70 11.38
C THR A 4 11.19 -9.87 12.56
N PHE A 5 11.68 -9.67 13.79
CA PHE A 5 10.85 -9.75 14.99
C PHE A 5 10.35 -8.38 15.39
N ARG A 6 9.04 -8.26 15.57
CA ARG A 6 8.42 -7.06 16.13
C ARG A 6 8.90 -6.87 17.58
N LEU A 7 9.38 -5.67 17.91
CA LEU A 7 9.69 -5.31 19.29
C LEU A 7 8.36 -5.16 20.05
N PHE A 8 8.00 -6.14 20.87
CA PHE A 8 6.79 -6.06 21.69
C PHE A 8 6.93 -4.99 22.77
N ALA A 9 6.34 -3.82 22.53
CA ALA A 9 6.22 -2.77 23.54
C ALA A 9 5.04 -2.98 24.51
N GLN A 10 4.22 -4.02 24.31
CA GLN A 10 2.97 -4.21 25.06
C GLN A 10 2.81 -5.65 25.53
N VAL A 11 3.32 -5.93 26.72
CA VAL A 11 2.96 -7.14 27.48
C VAL A 11 1.55 -6.91 28.05
N GLY A 12 0.51 -7.47 27.41
CA GLY A 12 -0.84 -7.55 28.00
C GLY A 12 -2.02 -7.02 27.17
N THR A 13 -1.82 -6.51 25.94
CA THR A 13 -2.94 -6.15 25.05
C THR A 13 -3.19 -7.25 24.02
N GLN A 14 -4.46 -7.60 23.77
CA GLN A 14 -4.83 -8.57 22.73
C GLN A 14 -4.53 -8.04 21.30
N ARG A 15 -4.48 -6.71 21.13
CA ARG A 15 -4.29 -6.02 19.84
C ARG A 15 -3.03 -5.14 19.85
N LEU A 16 -2.51 -4.88 18.66
CA LEU A 16 -1.37 -3.99 18.45
C LEU A 16 -1.83 -2.54 18.54
N ALA A 17 -1.11 -1.71 19.32
CA ALA A 17 -1.42 -0.28 19.34
C ALA A 17 -1.07 0.39 18.01
N PRO A 18 -2.01 1.16 17.43
CA PRO A 18 -1.75 1.89 16.19
C PRO A 18 -0.63 2.92 16.42
N PHE A 19 0.22 3.11 15.41
CA PHE A 19 1.35 4.04 15.41
C PHE A 19 2.41 3.78 16.49
N SER A 20 2.39 2.60 17.13
CA SER A 20 3.43 2.17 18.06
C SER A 20 4.70 1.71 17.31
N THR A 21 5.84 1.73 18.00
CA THR A 21 7.13 1.36 17.41
C THR A 21 7.18 -0.13 17.05
N THR A 22 7.60 -0.45 15.82
CA THR A 22 7.77 -1.84 15.38
C THR A 22 9.15 -2.43 15.75
N GLY A 23 10.11 -1.58 16.10
CA GLY A 23 11.52 -1.93 16.26
C GLY A 23 12.39 -1.53 15.05
N ILE A 24 11.76 -1.14 13.93
CA ILE A 24 12.44 -0.60 12.75
C ILE A 24 12.28 0.92 12.74
N THR A 25 13.38 1.63 12.47
CA THR A 25 13.35 3.10 12.43
C THR A 25 12.55 3.58 11.22
N GLY A 26 11.60 4.49 11.45
CA GLY A 26 10.76 5.06 10.39
C GLY A 26 9.59 4.17 9.95
N VAL A 27 9.37 3.03 10.61
CA VAL A 27 8.25 2.12 10.35
C VAL A 27 7.41 1.99 11.62
N LEU A 28 6.24 2.62 11.65
CA LEU A 28 5.29 2.54 12.76
C LEU A 28 4.18 1.55 12.46
N THR A 29 3.57 1.00 13.51
CA THR A 29 2.50 0.01 13.40
C THR A 29 1.31 0.60 12.64
N HIS A 30 0.90 -0.07 11.57
CA HIS A 30 -0.25 0.35 10.79
C HIS A 30 -1.54 -0.02 11.53
N PRO A 31 -2.54 0.88 11.65
CA PRO A 31 -3.78 0.59 12.39
C PRO A 31 -4.58 -0.57 11.77
N ASN A 32 -4.77 -0.54 10.44
CA ASN A 32 -5.55 -1.53 9.68
C ASN A 32 -4.78 -2.08 8.47
N PRO A 33 -3.77 -2.97 8.67
CA PRO A 33 -2.86 -3.38 7.60
C PRO A 33 -3.53 -4.28 6.54
N ARG A 34 -4.51 -5.11 6.94
CA ARG A 34 -5.18 -6.05 6.04
C ARG A 34 -5.99 -5.38 4.92
N PRO A 35 -6.92 -4.45 5.17
CA PRO A 35 -7.65 -3.78 4.09
C PRO A 35 -6.70 -2.98 3.19
N ALA A 36 -5.65 -2.37 3.75
CA ALA A 36 -4.62 -1.69 2.97
C ALA A 36 -3.89 -2.62 1.99
N LEU A 37 -3.42 -3.78 2.48
CA LEU A 37 -2.78 -4.79 1.63
C LEU A 37 -3.71 -5.31 0.53
N ILE A 38 -4.98 -5.60 0.88
CA ILE A 38 -5.98 -6.06 -0.09
C ILE A 38 -6.22 -5.01 -1.18
N ALA A 39 -6.37 -3.74 -0.80
CA ALA A 39 -6.60 -2.66 -1.75
C ALA A 39 -5.40 -2.47 -2.69
N VAL A 40 -4.18 -2.43 -2.13
CA VAL A 40 -2.93 -2.32 -2.90
C VAL A 40 -2.78 -3.50 -3.86
N TYR A 41 -2.91 -4.74 -3.39
CA TYR A 41 -2.75 -5.92 -4.24
C TYR A 41 -3.80 -6.03 -5.34
N ASN A 42 -5.06 -5.75 -5.04
CA ASN A 42 -6.08 -5.72 -6.08
C ASN A 42 -5.75 -4.65 -7.13
N HIS A 43 -5.30 -3.47 -6.71
CA HIS A 43 -4.96 -2.40 -7.65
C HIS A 43 -3.76 -2.79 -8.52
N THR A 44 -2.74 -3.40 -7.92
CA THR A 44 -1.60 -3.98 -8.65
C THR A 44 -2.07 -5.01 -9.68
N LEU A 45 -2.96 -5.94 -9.32
CA LEU A 45 -3.52 -6.93 -10.26
C LEU A 45 -4.30 -6.27 -11.41
N SER A 46 -5.05 -5.21 -11.12
CA SER A 46 -5.75 -4.40 -12.13
C SER A 46 -4.77 -3.75 -13.11
N LEU A 47 -3.65 -3.20 -12.63
CA LEU A 47 -2.60 -2.64 -13.48
C LEU A 47 -1.87 -3.72 -14.30
N LEU A 48 -1.52 -4.85 -13.68
CA LEU A 48 -0.86 -5.98 -14.34
C LEU A 48 -1.72 -6.58 -15.46
N SER A 49 -3.05 -6.53 -15.33
CA SER A 49 -3.96 -7.01 -16.38
C SER A 49 -3.78 -6.28 -17.72
N ARG A 50 -3.26 -5.04 -17.68
CA ARG A 50 -2.99 -4.19 -18.86
C ARG A 50 -1.69 -4.58 -19.59
N LEU A 51 -0.81 -5.36 -18.97
CA LEU A 51 0.43 -5.84 -19.57
C LEU A 51 0.18 -7.07 -20.46
N PRO A 52 1.05 -7.43 -21.42
CA PRO A 52 0.83 -8.62 -22.24
C PRO A 52 1.00 -9.94 -21.44
N GLN A 53 0.20 -10.96 -21.76
CA GLN A 53 0.16 -12.24 -21.03
C GLN A 53 1.47 -13.04 -21.10
N HIS A 54 2.26 -12.86 -22.17
CA HIS A 54 3.56 -13.53 -22.35
C HIS A 54 4.70 -12.88 -21.55
N SER A 55 4.48 -11.69 -20.96
CA SER A 55 5.50 -11.03 -20.14
C SER A 55 5.80 -11.86 -18.90
N VAL A 56 7.07 -12.26 -18.74
CA VAL A 56 7.56 -13.00 -17.56
C VAL A 56 7.39 -12.16 -16.30
N TYR A 57 7.59 -10.84 -16.40
CA TYR A 57 7.34 -9.90 -15.31
C TYR A 57 5.87 -9.96 -14.86
N ARG A 58 4.91 -9.92 -15.80
CA ARG A 58 3.48 -10.05 -15.48
C ARG A 58 3.16 -11.38 -14.79
N GLN A 59 3.65 -12.50 -15.32
CA GLN A 59 3.35 -13.83 -14.79
C GLN A 59 3.88 -14.02 -13.36
N SER A 60 5.13 -13.62 -13.12
CA SER A 60 5.77 -13.74 -11.81
C SER A 60 5.10 -12.86 -10.75
N THR A 61 4.84 -11.59 -11.08
CA THR A 61 4.20 -10.62 -10.18
C THR A 61 2.74 -10.97 -9.89
N GLU A 62 1.97 -11.43 -10.88
CA GLU A 62 0.60 -11.90 -10.66
C GLU A 62 0.57 -13.09 -9.70
N ASN A 63 1.46 -14.08 -9.89
CA ASN A 63 1.50 -15.26 -9.03
C ASN A 63 1.86 -14.90 -7.58
N LEU A 64 2.89 -14.06 -7.41
CA LEU A 64 3.31 -13.59 -6.09
C LEU A 64 2.20 -12.79 -5.40
N THR A 65 1.56 -11.86 -6.13
CA THR A 65 0.49 -11.02 -5.59
C THR A 65 -0.73 -11.85 -5.21
N LYS A 66 -1.15 -12.79 -6.06
CA LYS A 66 -2.27 -13.72 -5.77
C LYS A 66 -1.98 -14.60 -4.56
N GLN A 67 -0.77 -15.13 -4.45
CA GLN A 67 -0.35 -15.92 -3.29
C GLN A 67 -0.45 -15.09 -1.99
N ARG A 68 0.13 -13.89 -1.97
CA ARG A 68 0.08 -13.01 -0.79
C ARG A 68 -1.35 -12.58 -0.46
N LEU A 69 -2.15 -12.25 -1.47
CA LEU A 69 -3.56 -11.90 -1.31
C LEU A 69 -4.35 -13.06 -0.69
N ALA A 70 -4.17 -14.30 -1.17
CA ALA A 70 -4.83 -15.47 -0.61
C ALA A 70 -4.44 -15.70 0.87
N ILE A 71 -3.19 -15.45 1.25
CA ILE A 71 -2.75 -15.52 2.64
C ILE A 71 -3.45 -14.45 3.49
N VAL A 72 -3.47 -13.19 3.02
CA VAL A 72 -4.12 -12.08 3.73
C VAL A 72 -5.63 -12.29 3.87
N GLU A 73 -6.29 -12.90 2.89
CA GLU A 73 -7.72 -13.23 2.95
C GLU A 73 -8.04 -14.42 3.85
N SER A 74 -7.06 -15.29 4.14
CA SER A 74 -7.27 -16.49 4.97
C SER A 74 -7.56 -16.15 6.44
N VAL A 75 -7.08 -15.01 6.93
CA VAL A 75 -7.24 -14.57 8.31
C VAL A 75 -8.36 -13.52 8.38
N LYS A 76 -9.39 -13.80 9.17
CA LYS A 76 -10.59 -12.95 9.32
C LYS A 76 -10.66 -12.38 10.74
N PRO A 77 -11.11 -11.13 10.93
CA PRO A 77 -11.22 -10.51 12.25
C PRO A 77 -12.48 -11.02 12.96
N GLU A 78 -12.58 -10.76 14.25
CA GLU A 78 -13.86 -10.92 14.95
C GLU A 78 -14.93 -9.97 14.39
N GLY A 79 -16.18 -10.43 14.29
CA GLY A 79 -17.27 -9.63 13.73
C GLY A 79 -17.23 -9.47 12.20
N TRP A 80 -16.47 -10.31 11.49
CA TRP A 80 -16.35 -10.23 10.03
C TRP A 80 -17.70 -10.29 9.29
N GLU A 81 -18.63 -11.13 9.73
CA GLU A 81 -19.94 -11.28 9.08
C GLU A 81 -20.82 -10.03 9.24
N GLU A 82 -20.79 -9.42 10.42
CA GLU A 82 -21.50 -8.16 10.72
C GLU A 82 -20.93 -7.02 9.89
N TYR A 83 -19.60 -6.92 9.82
CA TYR A 83 -18.90 -5.98 8.97
C TYR A 83 -19.29 -6.15 7.48
N GLN A 84 -19.33 -7.39 6.98
CA GLN A 84 -19.74 -7.66 5.60
C GLN A 84 -21.19 -7.27 5.33
N ALA A 85 -22.10 -7.51 6.28
CA ALA A 85 -23.49 -7.10 6.18
C ALA A 85 -23.63 -5.57 6.14
N ALA A 86 -22.93 -4.86 7.05
CA ALA A 86 -22.92 -3.40 7.10
C ALA A 86 -22.31 -2.79 5.83
N LEU A 87 -21.20 -3.33 5.34
CA LEU A 87 -20.56 -2.89 4.10
C LEU A 87 -21.49 -3.07 2.91
N LYS A 88 -22.21 -4.20 2.85
CA LYS A 88 -23.17 -4.47 1.78
C LYS A 88 -24.33 -3.47 1.82
N SER A 89 -24.94 -3.24 2.98
CA SER A 89 -26.05 -2.29 3.12
C SER A 89 -25.64 -0.86 2.78
N GLU A 90 -24.45 -0.43 3.20
CA GLU A 90 -23.92 0.91 2.91
C GLU A 90 -23.63 1.09 1.42
N ARG A 91 -23.07 0.08 0.75
CA ARG A 91 -22.84 0.13 -0.70
C ARG A 91 -24.13 0.15 -1.49
N GLU A 92 -25.14 -0.61 -1.06
CA GLU A 92 -26.47 -0.60 -1.66
C GLU A 92 -27.17 0.76 -1.45
N ALA A 93 -27.09 1.33 -0.25
CA ALA A 93 -27.66 2.65 0.08
C ALA A 93 -27.03 3.77 -0.77
N ASN A 94 -25.72 3.68 -1.02
CA ASN A 94 -24.99 4.63 -1.83
C ASN A 94 -25.01 4.32 -3.35
N GLY A 95 -25.77 3.30 -3.78
CA GLY A 95 -25.91 2.95 -5.19
C GLY A 95 -24.62 2.43 -5.85
N ILE A 96 -23.63 2.00 -5.08
CA ILE A 96 -22.37 1.42 -5.60
C ILE A 96 -22.66 -0.02 -6.03
N GLN A 97 -23.08 -0.19 -7.29
CA GLN A 97 -23.35 -1.50 -7.89
C GLN A 97 -22.38 -1.76 -9.04
N GLY A 98 -21.78 -2.96 -9.08
CA GLY A 98 -20.88 -3.36 -10.17
C GLY A 98 -19.61 -4.08 -9.71
N PRO A 99 -18.68 -4.41 -10.64
CA PRO A 99 -17.36 -4.90 -10.28
C PRO A 99 -16.65 -3.84 -9.42
N LYS A 100 -15.92 -4.28 -8.38
CA LYS A 100 -15.23 -3.38 -7.47
C LYS A 100 -14.21 -2.53 -8.25
N ASP A 101 -14.49 -1.24 -8.40
CA ASP A 101 -13.51 -0.30 -8.95
C ASP A 101 -12.34 -0.21 -7.96
N THR A 102 -11.18 -0.67 -8.41
CA THR A 102 -10.04 -0.85 -7.54
C THR A 102 -9.39 0.47 -7.13
N GLU A 103 -9.52 1.51 -7.94
CA GLU A 103 -9.03 2.84 -7.58
C GLU A 103 -9.92 3.49 -6.51
N PHE A 104 -11.23 3.30 -6.61
CA PHE A 104 -12.18 3.74 -5.60
C PHE A 104 -11.91 3.08 -4.24
N GLU A 105 -11.71 1.75 -4.20
CA GLU A 105 -11.40 1.03 -2.96
C GLU A 105 -10.09 1.53 -2.31
N LEU A 106 -9.06 1.82 -3.11
CA LEU A 106 -7.80 2.38 -2.62
C LEU A 106 -8.02 3.76 -1.96
N LYS A 107 -8.87 4.61 -2.54
CA LYS A 107 -9.24 5.92 -1.97
C LYS A 107 -10.07 5.79 -0.69
N VAL A 108 -10.98 4.81 -0.61
CA VAL A 108 -11.75 4.53 0.61
C VAL A 108 -10.82 4.16 1.76
N VAL A 109 -9.91 3.21 1.55
CA VAL A 109 -8.96 2.78 2.58
C VAL A 109 -8.04 3.93 3.00
N GLY A 110 -7.56 4.72 2.04
CA GLY A 110 -6.80 5.92 2.36
C GLY A 110 -7.60 6.90 3.23
N LYS A 111 -8.88 7.15 2.92
CA LYS A 111 -9.72 8.07 3.71
C LYS A 111 -9.93 7.56 5.14
N GLN A 112 -10.12 6.26 5.31
CA GLN A 112 -10.18 5.62 6.63
C GLN A 112 -8.85 5.82 7.39
N PHE A 113 -7.72 5.60 6.73
CA PHE A 113 -6.40 5.85 7.32
C PHE A 113 -6.23 7.33 7.73
N LEU A 114 -6.65 8.28 6.88
CA LEU A 114 -6.57 9.71 7.18
C LEU A 114 -7.37 10.08 8.43
N LEU A 115 -8.55 9.50 8.64
CA LEU A 115 -9.35 9.74 9.84
C LEU A 115 -8.64 9.20 11.09
N MET A 116 -8.03 8.02 10.99
CA MET A 116 -7.22 7.46 12.08
C MET A 116 -5.99 8.31 12.36
N ALA A 117 -5.32 8.82 11.34
CA ALA A 117 -4.18 9.72 11.47
C ALA A 117 -4.58 11.04 12.16
N ASN A 118 -5.70 11.65 11.73
CA ASN A 118 -6.21 12.88 12.32
C ASN A 118 -6.70 12.72 13.78
N ALA A 119 -7.09 11.51 14.17
CA ALA A 119 -7.47 11.21 15.55
C ALA A 119 -6.24 11.13 16.49
N VAL A 120 -5.03 10.98 15.94
CA VAL A 120 -3.79 10.92 16.72
C VAL A 120 -3.35 12.32 17.10
N THR A 121 -3.47 12.65 18.38
CA THR A 121 -2.86 13.85 18.96
C THR A 121 -1.46 13.48 19.45
N THR A 122 -0.42 13.98 18.80
CA THR A 122 0.97 13.66 19.16
C THR A 122 1.89 14.86 18.99
N ASP A 123 2.67 15.14 20.03
CA ASP A 123 3.71 16.19 20.05
C ASP A 123 5.04 15.74 19.42
N SER A 124 5.18 14.43 19.14
CA SER A 124 6.39 13.86 18.56
C SER A 124 6.52 14.23 17.07
N PRO A 125 7.61 14.92 16.67
CA PRO A 125 7.83 15.30 15.27
C PRO A 125 8.06 14.07 14.37
N VAL A 126 8.55 12.97 14.94
CA VAL A 126 8.80 11.72 14.20
C VAL A 126 7.48 11.06 13.78
N ILE A 127 6.50 11.04 14.67
CA ILE A 127 5.19 10.44 14.40
C ILE A 127 4.44 11.31 13.40
N GLN A 128 4.48 12.64 13.54
CA GLN A 128 3.90 13.57 12.56
C GLN A 128 4.49 13.37 11.17
N ALA A 129 5.82 13.34 11.04
CA ALA A 129 6.48 13.12 9.75
C ALA A 129 6.12 11.75 9.12
N PHE A 130 5.94 10.71 9.94
CA PHE A 130 5.45 9.42 9.46
C PHE A 130 4.01 9.52 8.94
N LEU A 131 3.12 10.17 9.68
CA LEU A 131 1.72 10.36 9.28
C LEU A 131 1.63 11.16 7.98
N ASP A 132 2.40 12.25 7.86
CA ASP A 132 2.46 13.07 6.65
C ASP A 132 2.92 12.24 5.44
N LYS A 133 3.97 11.42 5.61
CA LYS A 133 4.47 10.52 4.56
C LYS A 133 3.40 9.52 4.13
N GLU A 134 2.74 8.85 5.07
CA GLU A 134 1.71 7.85 4.75
C GLU A 134 0.47 8.49 4.12
N VAL A 135 -0.03 9.62 4.66
CA VAL A 135 -1.15 10.37 4.06
C VAL A 135 -0.83 10.79 2.62
N GLY A 136 0.40 11.27 2.37
CA GLY A 136 0.87 11.58 1.03
C GLY A 136 0.93 10.37 0.10
N ARG A 137 1.38 9.22 0.60
CA ARG A 137 1.42 7.95 -0.15
C ARG A 137 0.04 7.53 -0.65
N TRP A 138 -1.02 7.77 0.12
CA TRP A 138 -2.41 7.47 -0.28
C TRP A 138 -2.99 8.48 -1.29
N GLY A 139 -2.24 9.51 -1.69
CA GLY A 139 -2.73 10.58 -2.56
C GLY A 139 -3.79 11.45 -1.87
N LEU A 140 -3.75 11.50 -0.53
CA LEU A 140 -4.68 12.23 0.32
C LEU A 140 -4.04 13.42 1.03
N SER A 141 -2.74 13.64 0.80
CA SER A 141 -2.14 14.93 1.11
C SER A 141 -2.87 16.00 0.32
N PRO A 142 -3.26 17.14 0.94
CA PRO A 142 -3.52 18.34 0.14
C PRO A 142 -2.33 18.55 -0.79
N GLU A 143 -2.55 18.90 -2.06
CA GLU A 143 -1.46 19.30 -2.95
C GLU A 143 -0.63 20.35 -2.20
N VAL A 144 0.59 19.97 -1.77
CA VAL A 144 1.52 20.95 -1.19
C VAL A 144 1.93 21.79 -2.37
N ASP A 145 1.31 22.95 -2.50
CA ASP A 145 1.64 23.91 -3.53
C ASP A 145 3.09 24.38 -3.31
N THR A 146 4.01 23.74 -4.02
CA THR A 146 5.43 24.10 -4.00
C THR A 146 5.73 25.32 -4.86
N SER A 147 4.71 25.90 -5.53
CA SER A 147 4.88 27.16 -6.26
C SER A 147 5.31 28.28 -5.31
N ASP A 148 4.81 28.30 -4.07
CA ASP A 148 5.22 29.26 -3.02
C ASP A 148 6.68 29.09 -2.56
N ALA A 149 7.30 27.92 -2.74
CA ALA A 149 8.70 27.70 -2.35
C ALA A 149 9.70 28.38 -3.31
N TYR A 150 9.27 28.70 -4.54
CA TYR A 150 10.07 29.37 -5.56
C TYR A 150 9.50 30.72 -6.01
N ALA A 151 8.23 31.02 -5.72
CA ALA A 151 7.58 32.29 -6.05
C ALA A 151 7.55 33.22 -4.83
N ARG A 152 8.68 33.86 -4.54
CA ARG A 152 8.58 35.24 -4.04
C ARG A 152 8.27 36.09 -5.28
N ASP A 153 7.09 36.72 -5.31
CA ASP A 153 6.70 37.83 -6.20
C ASP A 153 5.68 37.57 -7.33
N VAL A 154 4.83 36.54 -7.28
CA VAL A 154 3.69 36.47 -8.22
C VAL A 154 2.38 36.14 -7.51
N ASP A 155 1.54 37.15 -7.31
CA ASP A 155 0.12 37.02 -6.93
C ASP A 155 -0.65 36.37 -8.08
N THR A 156 -0.52 35.05 -8.24
CA THR A 156 -1.43 34.26 -9.08
C THR A 156 -2.60 33.75 -8.22
N PRO A 157 -3.86 33.96 -8.63
CA PRO A 157 -5.00 33.37 -7.94
C PRO A 157 -4.86 31.85 -7.91
N VAL A 158 -4.73 31.29 -6.71
CA VAL A 158 -4.70 29.86 -6.46
C VAL A 158 -6.06 29.29 -6.87
N GLU A 159 -6.10 28.56 -7.97
CA GLU A 159 -7.28 27.80 -8.37
C GLU A 159 -7.41 26.63 -7.38
N GLN A 160 -8.21 26.84 -6.33
CA GLN A 160 -8.61 25.78 -5.41
C GLN A 160 -9.37 24.73 -6.23
N LYS A 161 -8.66 23.68 -6.65
CA LYS A 161 -9.28 22.50 -7.24
C LYS A 161 -10.32 22.03 -6.23
N GLY A 162 -11.59 22.11 -6.62
CA GLY A 162 -12.73 21.87 -5.74
C GLY A 162 -12.64 20.53 -5.00
N PRO A 163 -13.44 20.33 -3.94
CA PRO A 163 -13.40 19.12 -3.12
C PRO A 163 -13.40 17.90 -4.04
N SER A 164 -12.36 17.08 -3.92
CA SER A 164 -12.25 15.81 -4.62
C SER A 164 -13.58 15.04 -4.46
N PRO A 165 -14.07 14.34 -5.50
CA PRO A 165 -15.38 13.68 -5.46
C PRO A 165 -15.54 12.94 -4.14
N GLU A 166 -16.61 13.25 -3.40
CA GLU A 166 -16.79 12.84 -2.00
C GLU A 166 -16.63 11.31 -1.87
N VAL A 167 -15.44 10.87 -1.46
CA VAL A 167 -15.18 9.45 -1.19
C VAL A 167 -16.09 9.06 -0.03
N LEU A 168 -17.00 8.12 -0.26
CA LEU A 168 -17.98 7.70 0.73
C LEU A 168 -17.28 7.08 1.94
N PHE A 169 -17.77 7.40 3.13
CA PHE A 169 -17.28 6.78 4.36
C PHE A 169 -17.95 5.41 4.50
N LEU A 170 -17.22 4.37 4.10
CA LEU A 170 -17.63 2.98 4.29
C LEU A 170 -17.24 2.50 5.70
N PRO A 171 -17.97 1.54 6.27
CA PRO A 171 -17.67 1.00 7.59
C PRO A 171 -16.23 0.51 7.66
N GLU A 172 -15.61 0.66 8.82
CA GLU A 172 -14.23 0.23 9.06
C GLU A 172 -14.17 -1.25 9.45
N GLU A 173 -13.16 -1.94 8.96
CA GLU A 173 -12.91 -3.32 9.35
C GLU A 173 -12.47 -3.39 10.82
N PRO A 174 -12.99 -4.34 11.61
CA PRO A 174 -12.50 -4.56 12.97
C PRO A 174 -11.00 -4.88 12.98
N PRO A 175 -10.21 -4.31 13.91
CA PRO A 175 -8.77 -4.49 13.93
C PRO A 175 -8.39 -5.93 14.29
N LEU A 176 -7.32 -6.42 13.68
CA LEU A 176 -6.78 -7.77 13.91
C LEU A 176 -6.16 -7.90 15.31
N PHE A 177 -6.19 -9.12 15.84
CA PHE A 177 -5.44 -9.47 17.04
C PHE A 177 -3.94 -9.62 16.76
N ALA A 178 -3.12 -9.43 17.79
CA ALA A 178 -1.67 -9.57 17.66
C ALA A 178 -1.27 -10.98 17.18
N GLU A 179 -1.95 -12.02 17.67
CA GLU A 179 -1.72 -13.42 17.25
C GLU A 179 -2.02 -13.63 15.76
N GLN A 180 -3.11 -13.03 15.27
CA GLN A 180 -3.50 -13.10 13.86
C GLN A 180 -2.51 -12.37 12.95
N VAL A 181 -1.96 -11.25 13.42
CA VAL A 181 -0.92 -10.52 12.69
C VAL A 181 0.36 -11.35 12.60
N ILE A 182 0.79 -11.98 13.69
CA ILE A 182 1.97 -12.86 13.70
C ILE A 182 1.77 -14.04 12.74
N GLU A 183 0.59 -14.68 12.78
CA GLU A 183 0.26 -15.77 11.85
C GLU A 183 0.37 -15.33 10.37
N LEU A 184 -0.08 -14.11 10.05
CA LEU A 184 0.06 -13.56 8.70
C LEU A 184 1.52 -13.30 8.34
N GLU A 185 2.30 -12.69 9.24
CA GLU A 185 3.73 -12.40 9.03
C GLU A 185 4.53 -13.68 8.78
N GLU A 186 4.28 -14.74 9.57
CA GLU A 186 4.92 -16.04 9.42
C GLU A 186 4.56 -16.72 8.10
N LYS A 187 3.27 -16.71 7.71
CA LYS A 187 2.81 -17.31 6.45
C LYS A 187 3.34 -16.58 5.22
N ILE A 188 3.44 -15.25 5.28
CA ILE A 188 4.00 -14.46 4.19
C ILE A 188 5.52 -14.62 4.12
N GLY A 189 6.19 -14.69 5.27
CA GLY A 189 7.63 -14.96 5.35
C GLY A 189 8.51 -13.84 4.76
N ALA A 190 8.02 -12.59 4.76
CA ALA A 190 8.68 -11.46 4.10
C ALA A 190 8.86 -10.22 5.01
N GLY A 191 8.96 -10.44 6.32
CA GLY A 191 9.10 -9.39 7.34
C GLY A 191 7.77 -9.02 7.98
N LEU A 192 7.70 -7.81 8.56
CA LEU A 192 6.49 -7.29 9.20
C LEU A 192 5.43 -6.90 8.17
N LEU A 193 4.15 -6.88 8.55
CA LEU A 193 3.07 -6.48 7.63
C LEU A 193 3.26 -5.05 7.08
N GLU A 194 3.85 -4.15 7.86
CA GLU A 194 4.19 -2.80 7.43
C GLU A 194 5.24 -2.79 6.31
N GLU A 195 6.27 -3.63 6.40
CA GLU A 195 7.28 -3.78 5.35
C GLU A 195 6.67 -4.41 4.09
N VAL A 196 5.78 -5.39 4.27
CA VAL A 196 5.04 -6.03 3.17
C VAL A 196 4.13 -5.02 2.48
N LEU A 197 3.52 -4.11 3.21
CA LEU A 197 2.71 -3.02 2.63
C LEU A 197 3.58 -2.05 1.83
N GLU A 198 4.75 -1.67 2.35
CA GLU A 198 5.72 -0.85 1.61
C GLU A 198 6.21 -1.55 0.33
N GLN A 199 6.50 -2.86 0.39
CA GLN A 199 6.81 -3.66 -0.81
C GLN A 199 5.64 -3.64 -1.81
N GLY A 200 4.40 -3.77 -1.34
CA GLY A 200 3.21 -3.71 -2.18
C GLY A 200 3.07 -2.37 -2.92
N TRP A 201 3.34 -1.26 -2.24
CA TRP A 201 3.36 0.08 -2.85
C TRP A 201 4.49 0.27 -3.85
N ASN A 202 5.69 -0.22 -3.52
CA ASN A 202 6.83 -0.20 -4.43
C ASN A 202 6.52 -0.99 -5.70
N GLU A 203 5.90 -2.17 -5.57
CA GLU A 203 5.46 -2.97 -6.71
C GLU A 203 4.39 -2.25 -7.53
N LEU A 204 3.40 -1.63 -6.89
CA LEU A 204 2.35 -0.87 -7.56
C LEU A 204 2.91 0.29 -8.40
N ASN A 205 3.92 1.00 -7.89
CA ASN A 205 4.60 2.05 -8.64
C ASN A 205 5.50 1.46 -9.73
N LEU A 206 6.23 0.38 -9.43
CA LEU A 206 7.05 -0.32 -10.41
C LEU A 206 6.23 -0.79 -11.60
N VAL A 207 5.02 -1.32 -11.41
CA VAL A 207 4.15 -1.74 -12.52
C VAL A 207 3.82 -0.57 -13.46
N LYS A 208 3.68 0.65 -12.94
CA LYS A 208 3.45 1.86 -13.77
C LYS A 208 4.68 2.15 -14.63
N GLU A 209 5.86 2.15 -14.03
CA GLU A 209 7.13 2.35 -14.73
C GLU A 209 7.40 1.26 -15.77
N MET A 210 7.19 -0.01 -15.39
CA MET A 210 7.39 -1.17 -16.28
C MET A 210 6.43 -1.16 -17.47
N LYS A 211 5.24 -0.58 -17.29
CA LYS A 211 4.28 -0.37 -18.38
C LYS A 211 4.83 0.62 -19.41
N GLU A 212 5.49 1.68 -18.97
CA GLU A 212 6.07 2.71 -19.82
C GLU A 212 7.36 2.23 -20.48
N ALA A 213 8.22 1.54 -19.71
CA ALA A 213 9.49 0.99 -20.17
C ALA A 213 9.34 -0.22 -21.12
N LYS A 214 8.16 -0.86 -21.15
CA LYS A 214 7.83 -2.02 -22.00
C LYS A 214 8.89 -3.12 -22.00
N VAL A 215 9.34 -3.51 -20.81
CA VAL A 215 10.44 -4.45 -20.58
C VAL A 215 10.27 -5.86 -21.19
N TRP A 216 9.08 -6.17 -21.72
CA TRP A 216 8.79 -7.43 -22.40
C TRP A 216 9.13 -7.39 -23.89
N GLU A 217 9.49 -6.22 -24.44
CA GLU A 217 9.97 -6.09 -25.80
C GLU A 217 11.41 -6.62 -25.93
N THR A 218 11.84 -6.86 -27.17
CA THR A 218 13.21 -7.29 -27.45
C THR A 218 14.21 -6.18 -27.09
N LEU A 219 15.47 -6.57 -26.82
CA LEU A 219 16.55 -5.63 -26.56
C LEU A 219 16.59 -4.52 -27.62
N GLU A 220 16.53 -3.26 -27.16
CA GLU A 220 16.64 -2.08 -28.03
C GLU A 220 18.04 -1.98 -28.66
N VAL A 221 19.07 -2.32 -27.89
CA VAL A 221 20.48 -2.31 -28.32
C VAL A 221 21.10 -3.67 -28.05
N GLN A 222 21.55 -4.34 -29.11
CA GLN A 222 22.32 -5.58 -29.00
C GLN A 222 23.77 -5.24 -28.58
N PRO A 223 24.39 -6.06 -27.73
CA PRO A 223 25.77 -5.81 -27.32
C PRO A 223 26.74 -5.99 -28.50
N GLU A 224 27.77 -5.15 -28.56
CA GLU A 224 28.86 -5.30 -29.51
C GLU A 224 29.71 -6.55 -29.18
N GLU A 225 30.36 -7.11 -30.21
CA GLU A 225 31.30 -8.22 -30.03
C GLU A 225 32.43 -7.79 -29.08
N GLY A 226 32.63 -8.55 -27.99
CA GLY A 226 33.64 -8.25 -26.98
C GLY A 226 33.14 -7.48 -25.74
N GLN A 227 31.94 -6.89 -25.76
CA GLN A 227 31.39 -6.08 -24.64
C GLN A 227 31.33 -6.85 -23.31
N TRP A 228 31.01 -8.14 -23.38
CA TRP A 228 30.84 -9.01 -22.20
C TRP A 228 31.97 -10.03 -22.03
N VAL A 229 33.11 -9.84 -22.68
CA VAL A 229 34.29 -10.70 -22.48
C VAL A 229 34.97 -10.29 -21.18
N GLY A 230 34.79 -11.11 -20.14
CA GLY A 230 35.43 -10.92 -18.85
C GLY A 230 36.94 -11.19 -18.89
N PHE A 231 37.67 -10.67 -17.90
CA PHE A 231 39.10 -10.93 -17.75
C PHE A 231 39.34 -12.36 -17.24
N GLU A 232 39.20 -13.34 -18.13
CA GLU A 232 39.56 -14.72 -17.83
C GLU A 232 41.09 -14.87 -17.83
N ARG A 233 41.63 -15.59 -16.84
CA ARG A 233 43.02 -16.03 -16.88
C ARG A 233 43.10 -17.19 -17.87
N THR A 234 43.72 -16.95 -19.02
CA THR A 234 44.07 -18.03 -19.95
C THR A 234 44.93 -19.07 -19.21
N PRO A 235 44.54 -20.37 -19.24
CA PRO A 235 45.25 -21.44 -18.55
C PRO A 235 46.65 -21.70 -19.11
#